data_AF-M0CUT3-F1
#
_entry.id   AF-M0CUT3-F1
#
_cell.length_a   1.000
_cell.length_b   1.000
_cell.length_c   1.000
_cell.angle_alpha   90.00
_cell.angle_beta   90.00
_cell.angle_gamma   90.00
#
_symmetry.space_group_name_H-M   'P 1'
#
loop_
_entity.id
_entity.type
_entity.pdbx_description
1 polymer ?
#
loop_
_entity_poly.entity_id
_entity_poly.type
_entity_poly.pdbx_seq_one_letter_code
_entity_poly.pdbx_strand_id
1 'polypeptide(L)'
;MLSRGDWCGEPQRFTRALRDALVSRDDHLTAEIATEALGMDECYLDEFADDYTDFPAYYYGAKALAAFALDHERAPELLAHLEEGIQRLDDPGQFWTTISDYYHALLDRSQADAQAALDGLFDYYAGNRPEPDDPKHFVLHEICAYILLARRYGLDITIDSERVPAALTREDVPADDVELDIDLSDLTFKSDVGLFELERDDDGTPVIAGRIYHPGGAEVTAADVPEREAGRVLSDDWIEAALDEASWRDHYGDDLVNEARAAFEDGSLVRKLVVVQDRTDGSLFDESLTELPVDDIELMKGAGKRGN
;
A
#
# COMPACT_ATOMS: atom_id res chain seq x y z
N MET A 1 -15.38 14.38 5.35
CA MET A 1 -14.47 15.52 5.11
C MET A 1 -13.08 14.94 5.24
N LEU A 2 -12.43 14.65 4.11
CA LEU A 2 -11.06 14.12 4.09
C LEU A 2 -10.13 15.19 4.69
N SER A 3 -9.08 14.77 5.40
CA SER A 3 -8.18 15.70 6.07
C SER A 3 -7.33 16.47 5.05
N ARG A 4 -6.87 17.70 5.38
CA ARG A 4 -6.00 18.51 4.48
C ARG A 4 -4.74 17.75 4.04
N GLY A 5 -4.23 16.84 4.87
CA GLY A 5 -3.10 15.96 4.53
C GLY A 5 -3.44 14.87 3.51
N ASP A 6 -4.69 14.39 3.47
CA ASP A 6 -5.13 13.40 2.47
C ASP A 6 -5.19 13.98 1.06
N TRP A 7 -5.47 15.29 0.93
CA TRP A 7 -5.59 15.99 -0.35
C TRP A 7 -4.21 16.30 -0.94
N CYS A 8 -3.22 16.64 -0.10
CA CYS A 8 -1.86 16.91 -0.55
C CYS A 8 -1.17 15.67 -1.16
N GLY A 9 -1.54 14.46 -0.72
CA GLY A 9 -0.98 13.20 -1.22
C GLY A 9 -1.71 12.60 -2.43
N GLU A 10 -2.78 13.24 -2.89
CA GLU A 10 -3.67 12.70 -3.90
C GLU A 10 -3.01 12.49 -5.27
N PRO A 11 -2.19 13.41 -5.80
CA PRO A 11 -1.48 13.18 -7.06
C PRO A 11 -0.54 11.95 -7.01
N GLN A 12 0.14 11.73 -5.88
CA GLN A 12 1.00 10.57 -5.71
C GLN A 12 0.18 9.28 -5.63
N ARG A 13 -0.99 9.30 -4.98
CA ARG A 13 -1.93 8.17 -4.94
C ARG A 13 -2.42 7.81 -6.34
N PHE A 14 -2.84 8.79 -7.15
CA PHE A 14 -3.22 8.55 -8.55
C PHE A 14 -2.07 8.00 -9.39
N THR A 15 -0.86 8.57 -9.24
CA THR A 15 0.32 8.09 -9.97
C THR A 15 0.61 6.62 -9.67
N ARG A 16 0.55 6.23 -8.39
CA ARG A 16 0.71 4.83 -7.97
C ARG A 16 -0.39 3.94 -8.55
N ALA A 17 -1.64 4.33 -8.35
CA ALA A 17 -2.79 3.55 -8.82
C ALA A 17 -2.78 3.33 -10.34
N LEU A 18 -2.37 4.35 -11.12
CA LEU A 18 -2.20 4.23 -12.57
C LEU A 18 -1.11 3.24 -12.98
N ARG A 19 0.03 3.25 -12.28
CA ARG A 19 1.10 2.29 -12.56
C ARG A 19 0.65 0.86 -12.25
N ASP A 20 -0.04 0.67 -11.12
CA ASP A 20 -0.57 -0.63 -10.73
C ASP A 20 -1.63 -1.12 -11.75
N ALA A 21 -2.51 -0.24 -12.22
CA ALA A 21 -3.49 -0.56 -13.27
C ALA A 21 -2.86 -0.87 -14.63
N LEU A 22 -1.80 -0.15 -15.02
CA LEU A 22 -1.04 -0.45 -16.22
C LEU A 22 -0.41 -1.85 -16.15
N VAL A 23 0.15 -2.22 -14.99
CA VAL A 23 0.74 -3.54 -14.76
C VAL A 23 -0.31 -4.65 -14.71
N SER A 24 -1.49 -4.39 -14.14
CA SER A 24 -2.59 -5.36 -14.11
C SER A 24 -3.23 -5.55 -15.49
N ARG A 25 -3.03 -4.59 -16.41
CA ARG A 25 -3.60 -4.57 -17.78
C ARG A 25 -5.12 -4.56 -17.80
N ASP A 26 -5.71 -4.08 -16.72
CA ASP A 26 -7.12 -3.79 -16.70
C ASP A 26 -7.35 -2.43 -17.38
N ASP A 27 -7.74 -2.47 -18.65
CA ASP A 27 -8.01 -1.27 -19.44
C ASP A 27 -9.19 -0.45 -18.88
N HIS A 28 -10.16 -1.12 -18.24
CA HIS A 28 -11.28 -0.43 -17.60
C HIS A 28 -10.79 0.33 -16.38
N LEU A 29 -10.03 -0.34 -15.50
CA LEU A 29 -9.44 0.28 -14.31
C LEU A 29 -8.47 1.41 -14.67
N THR A 30 -7.63 1.19 -15.70
CA THR A 30 -6.72 2.21 -16.22
C THR A 30 -7.51 3.44 -16.68
N ALA A 31 -8.60 3.22 -17.43
CA ALA A 31 -9.42 4.32 -17.93
C ALA A 31 -10.17 5.06 -16.80
N GLU A 32 -10.69 4.33 -15.82
CA GLU A 32 -11.38 4.88 -14.64
C GLU A 32 -10.44 5.80 -13.84
N ILE A 33 -9.30 5.27 -13.40
CA ILE A 33 -8.32 6.02 -12.60
C ILE A 33 -7.76 7.20 -13.40
N ALA A 34 -7.45 7.00 -14.69
CA ALA A 34 -6.91 8.08 -15.52
C ALA A 34 -7.93 9.21 -15.71
N THR A 35 -9.22 8.86 -15.87
CA THR A 35 -10.29 9.85 -15.97
C THR A 35 -10.41 10.66 -14.68
N GLU A 36 -10.35 10.02 -13.52
CA GLU A 36 -10.39 10.71 -12.23
C GLU A 36 -9.16 11.61 -12.03
N ALA A 37 -7.95 11.12 -12.34
CA ALA A 37 -6.72 11.90 -12.24
C ALA A 37 -6.74 13.15 -13.15
N LEU A 38 -7.24 13.01 -14.38
CA LEU A 38 -7.46 14.15 -15.29
C LEU A 38 -8.53 15.12 -14.77
N GLY A 39 -9.50 14.60 -14.01
CA GLY A 39 -10.57 15.35 -13.36
C GLY A 39 -10.16 16.08 -12.07
N MET A 40 -8.94 15.88 -11.55
CA MET A 40 -8.46 16.63 -10.37
C MET A 40 -8.63 18.13 -10.60
N ASP A 41 -9.25 18.81 -9.65
CA ASP A 41 -9.59 20.24 -9.73
C ASP A 41 -8.33 21.11 -9.59
N GLU A 42 -8.34 22.31 -10.15
CA GLU A 42 -7.22 23.27 -10.01
C GLU A 42 -7.13 23.86 -8.60
N CYS A 43 -8.18 23.77 -7.78
CA CYS A 43 -8.15 24.22 -6.39
C CYS A 43 -7.07 23.52 -5.53
N TYR A 44 -6.57 22.36 -5.96
CA TYR A 44 -5.40 21.72 -5.35
C TYR A 44 -4.14 22.57 -5.51
N LEU A 45 -3.96 23.22 -6.67
CA LEU A 45 -2.84 24.13 -6.89
C LEU A 45 -2.99 25.39 -6.04
N ASP A 46 -4.21 25.95 -5.95
CA ASP A 46 -4.48 27.12 -5.12
C ASP A 46 -4.19 26.85 -3.63
N GLU A 47 -4.50 25.65 -3.14
CA GLU A 47 -4.31 25.28 -1.74
C GLU A 47 -2.86 24.90 -1.40
N PHE A 48 -2.13 24.24 -2.31
CA PHE A 48 -0.85 23.59 -1.97
C PHE A 48 0.37 24.11 -2.73
N ALA A 49 0.24 24.80 -3.86
CA ALA A 49 1.40 25.18 -4.68
C ALA A 49 2.32 26.22 -4.01
N ASP A 50 1.80 27.01 -3.07
CA ASP A 50 2.56 27.99 -2.30
C ASP A 50 3.20 27.36 -1.04
N ASP A 51 2.56 26.35 -0.46
CA ASP A 51 3.04 25.65 0.74
C ASP A 51 4.11 24.59 0.39
N TYR A 52 4.05 24.00 -0.81
CA TYR A 52 4.89 22.89 -1.24
C TYR A 52 5.42 23.13 -2.66
N THR A 53 6.71 23.46 -2.78
CA THR A 53 7.37 23.80 -4.04
C THR A 53 7.25 22.71 -5.11
N ASP A 54 7.20 21.45 -4.69
CA ASP A 54 7.13 20.26 -5.55
C ASP A 54 5.71 19.81 -5.91
N PHE A 55 4.70 20.34 -5.23
CA PHE A 55 3.31 19.95 -5.46
C PHE A 55 2.86 20.15 -6.92
N PRO A 56 3.18 21.26 -7.61
CA PRO A 56 2.83 21.41 -9.02
C PRO A 56 3.42 20.30 -9.92
N ALA A 57 4.66 19.88 -9.66
CA ALA A 57 5.29 18.79 -10.42
C ALA A 57 4.56 17.45 -10.18
N TYR A 58 4.16 17.15 -8.94
CA TYR A 58 3.36 15.96 -8.64
C TYR A 58 1.96 16.01 -9.27
N TYR A 59 1.28 17.16 -9.15
CA TYR A 59 -0.07 17.38 -9.70
C TYR A 59 -0.10 17.17 -11.22
N TYR A 60 0.77 17.87 -11.95
CA TYR A 60 0.85 17.73 -13.40
C TYR A 60 1.49 16.42 -13.83
N GLY A 61 2.37 15.82 -13.02
CA GLY A 61 2.94 14.50 -13.27
C GLY A 61 1.88 13.40 -13.29
N ALA A 62 0.94 13.43 -12.33
CA ALA A 62 -0.20 12.51 -12.28
C ALA A 62 -1.12 12.69 -13.49
N LYS A 63 -1.45 13.95 -13.84
CA LYS A 63 -2.27 14.26 -15.02
C LYS A 63 -1.62 13.89 -16.34
N ALA A 64 -0.32 14.14 -16.49
CA ALA A 64 0.44 13.74 -17.67
C ALA A 64 0.41 12.22 -17.83
N LEU A 65 0.73 11.45 -16.79
CA LEU A 65 0.66 9.98 -16.82
C LEU A 65 -0.74 9.49 -17.24
N ALA A 66 -1.80 10.07 -16.65
CA ALA A 66 -3.18 9.75 -16.99
C ALA A 66 -3.50 10.02 -18.47
N ALA A 67 -3.05 11.17 -18.99
CA ALA A 67 -3.23 11.54 -20.39
C ALA A 67 -2.51 10.56 -21.33
N PHE A 68 -1.26 10.18 -21.01
CA PHE A 68 -0.53 9.18 -21.80
C PHE A 68 -1.18 7.79 -21.71
N ALA A 69 -1.66 7.36 -20.53
CA ALA A 69 -2.32 6.07 -20.37
C ALA A 69 -3.59 5.93 -21.24
N LEU A 70 -4.27 7.05 -21.49
CA LEU A 70 -5.48 7.15 -22.32
C LEU A 70 -5.24 7.55 -23.79
N ASP A 71 -3.99 7.83 -24.19
CA ASP A 71 -3.67 8.50 -25.46
C ASP A 71 -4.52 9.76 -25.70
N HIS A 72 -4.66 10.56 -24.64
CA HIS A 72 -5.51 11.73 -24.60
C HIS A 72 -4.87 12.92 -25.34
N GLU A 73 -5.68 13.70 -26.08
CA GLU A 73 -5.21 14.85 -26.88
C GLU A 73 -4.49 15.95 -26.08
N ARG A 74 -4.74 15.99 -24.77
CA ARG A 74 -4.12 16.93 -23.81
C ARG A 74 -2.75 16.48 -23.28
N ALA A 75 -2.26 15.30 -23.65
CA ALA A 75 -0.95 14.83 -23.17
C ALA A 75 0.19 15.83 -23.42
N PRO A 76 0.30 16.51 -24.59
CA PRO A 76 1.34 17.52 -24.80
C PRO A 76 1.18 18.77 -23.92
N GLU A 77 -0.05 19.23 -23.69
CA GLU A 77 -0.36 20.37 -22.81
C GLU A 77 0.03 20.05 -21.36
N LEU A 78 -0.35 18.87 -20.87
CA LEU A 78 -0.07 18.44 -19.51
C LEU A 78 1.41 18.14 -19.27
N LEU A 79 2.13 17.65 -20.29
CA LEU A 79 3.58 17.53 -20.24
C LEU A 79 4.24 18.90 -20.10
N ALA A 80 3.81 19.91 -20.89
CA ALA A 80 4.34 21.26 -20.76
C ALA A 80 4.10 21.84 -19.35
N HIS A 81 2.93 21.63 -18.76
CA HIS A 81 2.66 22.06 -17.38
C HIS A 81 3.46 21.29 -16.32
N LEU A 82 3.73 20.00 -16.55
CA LEU A 82 4.67 19.24 -15.72
C LEU A 82 6.05 19.89 -15.77
N GLU A 83 6.56 20.24 -16.95
CA GLU A 83 7.85 20.91 -17.10
C GLU A 83 7.90 22.26 -16.41
N GLU A 84 6.83 23.06 -16.50
CA GLU A 84 6.67 24.30 -15.73
C GLU A 84 6.73 24.05 -14.22
N GLY A 85 6.09 22.97 -13.74
CA GLY A 85 6.17 22.53 -12.35
C GLY A 85 7.59 22.13 -11.93
N ILE A 86 8.28 21.37 -12.77
CA ILE A 86 9.68 20.94 -12.55
C ILE A 86 10.62 22.15 -12.47
N GLN A 87 10.41 23.18 -13.30
CA GLN A 87 11.21 24.41 -13.30
C GLN A 87 11.10 25.20 -11.99
N ARG A 88 10.10 24.95 -11.15
CA ARG A 88 9.97 25.56 -9.82
C ARG A 88 10.88 24.89 -8.79
N LEU A 89 11.43 23.72 -9.07
CA LEU A 89 12.31 22.99 -8.18
C LEU A 89 13.74 23.55 -8.26
N ASP A 90 14.35 23.82 -7.10
CA ASP A 90 15.76 24.26 -7.03
C ASP A 90 16.73 23.17 -7.51
N ASP A 91 16.40 21.91 -7.22
CA ASP A 91 17.10 20.72 -7.69
C ASP A 91 16.05 19.63 -8.04
N PRO A 92 15.63 19.52 -9.31
CA PRO A 92 14.64 18.54 -9.72
C PRO A 92 15.14 17.09 -9.58
N GLY A 93 16.46 16.87 -9.48
CA GLY A 93 17.02 15.53 -9.45
C GLY A 93 16.76 14.73 -10.74
N GLN A 94 17.30 13.51 -10.77
CA GLN A 94 17.30 12.66 -11.96
C GLN A 94 15.89 12.23 -12.38
N PHE A 95 15.00 11.92 -11.42
CA PHE A 95 13.66 11.43 -11.74
C PHE A 95 12.87 12.42 -12.59
N TRP A 96 12.78 13.68 -12.15
CA TRP A 96 11.95 14.67 -12.82
C TRP A 96 12.45 15.02 -14.22
N THR A 97 13.77 15.07 -14.43
CA THR A 97 14.31 15.31 -15.77
C THR A 97 14.03 14.13 -16.69
N THR A 98 14.30 12.90 -16.22
CA THR A 98 14.19 11.71 -17.06
C THR A 98 12.75 11.32 -17.37
N ILE A 99 11.80 11.55 -16.45
CA ILE A 99 10.38 11.27 -16.75
C ILE A 99 9.81 12.22 -17.81
N SER A 100 10.27 13.47 -17.87
CA SER A 100 9.89 14.39 -18.94
C SER A 100 10.42 13.93 -20.30
N ASP A 101 11.71 13.57 -20.36
CA ASP A 101 12.34 13.03 -21.56
C ASP A 101 11.62 11.77 -22.07
N TYR A 102 11.21 10.89 -21.14
CA TYR A 102 10.45 9.70 -21.45
C TYR A 102 9.11 10.04 -22.13
N TYR A 103 8.35 11.00 -21.59
CA TYR A 103 7.07 11.42 -22.17
C TYR A 103 7.23 12.12 -23.52
N HIS A 104 8.27 12.91 -23.73
CA HIS A 104 8.59 13.44 -25.07
C HIS A 104 8.87 12.32 -26.06
N ALA A 105 9.66 11.32 -25.67
CA ALA A 105 9.95 10.19 -26.53
C ALA A 105 8.68 9.39 -26.90
N LEU A 106 7.69 9.31 -26.02
CA LEU A 106 6.37 8.72 -26.34
C LEU A 106 5.61 9.54 -27.38
N LEU A 107 5.58 10.87 -27.24
CA LEU A 107 4.95 11.77 -28.21
C LEU A 107 5.60 11.66 -29.60
N ASP A 108 6.93 11.66 -29.63
CA ASP A 108 7.73 11.58 -30.85
C ASP A 108 7.80 10.17 -31.44
N ARG A 109 7.30 9.17 -30.71
CA ARG A 109 7.41 7.74 -31.04
C ARG A 109 8.87 7.32 -31.26
N SER A 110 9.78 7.90 -30.49
CA SER A 110 11.22 7.64 -30.56
C SER A 110 11.60 6.49 -29.62
N GLN A 111 11.75 5.28 -30.17
CA GLN A 111 12.13 4.12 -29.38
C GLN A 111 13.52 4.28 -28.71
N ALA A 112 14.47 4.92 -29.39
CA ALA A 112 15.82 5.12 -28.86
C ALA A 112 15.82 6.08 -27.66
N ASP A 113 15.09 7.19 -27.76
CA ASP A 113 15.00 8.17 -26.67
C ASP A 113 14.17 7.61 -25.51
N ALA A 114 13.10 6.85 -25.80
CA ALA A 114 12.28 6.20 -24.79
C ALA A 114 13.09 5.14 -24.02
N GLN A 115 13.92 4.35 -24.71
CA GLN A 115 14.81 3.38 -24.07
C GLN A 115 15.85 4.08 -23.19
N ALA A 116 16.50 5.13 -23.68
CA ALA A 116 17.50 5.87 -22.90
C ALA A 116 16.89 6.50 -21.64
N ALA A 117 15.68 7.06 -21.75
CA ALA A 117 14.96 7.58 -20.60
C ALA A 117 14.51 6.47 -19.64
N LEU A 118 14.05 5.33 -20.16
CA LEU A 118 13.70 4.17 -19.33
C LEU A 118 14.92 3.65 -18.54
N ASP A 119 16.10 3.56 -19.16
CA ASP A 119 17.35 3.16 -18.50
C ASP A 119 17.67 4.14 -17.35
N GLY A 120 17.54 5.44 -17.59
CA GLY A 120 17.74 6.46 -16.56
C GLY A 120 16.73 6.39 -15.40
N LEU A 121 15.46 6.05 -15.69
CA LEU A 121 14.45 5.81 -14.66
C LEU A 121 14.76 4.52 -13.87
N PHE A 122 15.20 3.47 -14.54
CA PHE A 122 15.62 2.22 -13.89
C PHE A 122 16.77 2.47 -12.91
N ASP A 123 17.82 3.19 -13.34
CA ASP A 123 18.95 3.55 -12.48
C ASP A 123 18.51 4.36 -11.26
N TYR A 124 17.60 5.31 -11.44
CA TYR A 124 17.04 6.08 -10.33
C TYR A 124 16.32 5.18 -9.31
N TYR A 125 15.41 4.32 -9.75
CA TYR A 125 14.64 3.45 -8.85
C TYR A 125 15.51 2.37 -8.20
N ALA A 126 16.43 1.78 -8.96
CA ALA A 126 17.36 0.77 -8.45
C ALA A 126 18.33 1.37 -7.42
N GLY A 127 18.82 2.60 -7.66
CA GLY A 127 19.71 3.31 -6.74
C GLY A 127 19.03 3.74 -5.43
N ASN A 128 17.74 4.11 -5.48
CA ASN A 128 16.97 4.47 -4.29
C ASN A 128 16.39 3.27 -3.53
N ARG A 129 16.49 2.07 -4.10
CA ARG A 129 16.08 0.80 -3.48
C ARG A 129 17.26 -0.19 -3.56
N PRO A 130 18.35 0.07 -2.80
CA PRO A 130 19.61 -0.67 -2.93
C PRO A 130 19.58 -2.06 -2.29
N GLU A 131 18.49 -2.44 -1.64
CA GLU A 131 18.29 -3.73 -0.98
C GLU A 131 17.50 -4.67 -1.91
N PRO A 132 18.17 -5.40 -2.83
CA PRO A 132 17.50 -6.32 -3.74
C PRO A 132 16.90 -7.52 -3.03
N ASP A 133 17.30 -7.81 -1.79
CA ASP A 133 16.81 -8.97 -1.06
C ASP A 133 15.49 -8.71 -0.31
N ASP A 134 15.04 -7.44 -0.22
CA ASP A 134 13.74 -7.11 0.35
C ASP A 134 12.61 -7.44 -0.65
N PRO A 135 11.74 -8.43 -0.36
CA PRO A 135 10.64 -8.79 -1.25
C PRO A 135 9.68 -7.62 -1.54
N LYS A 136 9.54 -6.65 -0.62
CA LYS A 136 8.69 -5.46 -0.80
C LYS A 136 9.25 -4.50 -1.86
N HIS A 137 10.56 -4.55 -2.10
CA HIS A 137 11.27 -3.59 -2.96
C HIS A 137 12.03 -4.26 -4.12
N PHE A 138 11.99 -5.58 -4.20
CA PHE A 138 12.65 -6.36 -5.25
C PHE A 138 12.12 -6.00 -6.64
N VAL A 139 10.80 -6.09 -6.84
CA VAL A 139 10.15 -5.81 -8.13
C VAL A 139 9.98 -4.31 -8.32
N LEU A 140 10.47 -3.78 -9.44
CA LEU A 140 10.29 -2.39 -9.83
C LEU A 140 9.02 -2.24 -10.70
N HIS A 141 7.87 -2.18 -10.04
CA HIS A 141 6.56 -2.04 -10.68
C HIS A 141 6.47 -0.77 -11.54
N GLU A 142 7.13 0.32 -11.14
CA GLU A 142 7.17 1.57 -11.90
C GLU A 142 7.78 1.36 -13.29
N ILE A 143 8.90 0.63 -13.36
CA ILE A 143 9.58 0.32 -14.63
C ILE A 143 8.74 -0.61 -15.50
N CYS A 144 8.08 -1.60 -14.88
CA CYS A 144 7.14 -2.48 -15.58
C CYS A 144 5.99 -1.67 -16.22
N ALA A 145 5.39 -0.75 -15.46
CA ALA A 145 4.31 0.12 -15.94
C ALA A 145 4.78 1.00 -17.11
N TYR A 146 5.99 1.56 -17.04
CA TYR A 146 6.52 2.36 -18.14
C TYR A 146 6.77 1.53 -19.40
N ILE A 147 7.36 0.34 -19.29
CA ILE A 147 7.50 -0.57 -20.46
C ILE A 147 6.14 -0.84 -21.12
N LEU A 148 5.10 -1.12 -20.33
CA LEU A 148 3.75 -1.36 -20.85
C LEU A 148 3.14 -0.10 -21.50
N LEU A 149 3.37 1.07 -20.91
CA LEU A 149 2.95 2.34 -21.48
C LEU A 149 3.62 2.60 -22.84
N ALA A 150 4.95 2.44 -22.95
CA ALA A 150 5.68 2.61 -24.21
C ALA A 150 5.14 1.72 -25.34
N ARG A 151 4.71 0.48 -25.01
CA ARG A 151 4.13 -0.43 -26.00
C ARG A 151 2.74 -0.03 -26.47
N ARG A 152 1.92 0.59 -25.62
CA ARG A 152 0.68 1.26 -26.09
C ARG A 152 1.01 2.32 -27.13
N TYR A 153 2.20 2.90 -27.04
CA TYR A 153 2.72 3.85 -28.01
C TYR A 153 3.44 3.19 -29.21
N GLY A 154 3.42 1.87 -29.33
CA GLY A 154 4.07 1.11 -30.42
C GLY A 154 5.59 1.03 -30.29
N LEU A 155 6.15 1.28 -29.10
CA LEU A 155 7.58 1.25 -28.84
C LEU A 155 7.93 -0.04 -28.09
N ASP A 156 8.90 -0.78 -28.62
CA ASP A 156 9.41 -2.01 -27.99
C ASP A 156 10.69 -1.69 -27.20
N ILE A 157 10.52 -1.38 -25.92
CA ILE A 157 11.61 -1.09 -24.98
C ILE A 157 11.65 -2.15 -23.88
N THR A 158 12.84 -2.42 -23.36
CA THR A 158 13.07 -3.51 -22.41
C THR A 158 14.15 -3.16 -21.39
N ILE A 159 14.12 -3.80 -20.23
CA ILE A 159 15.20 -3.77 -19.24
C ILE A 159 15.58 -5.22 -18.93
N ASP A 160 16.86 -5.56 -19.09
CA ASP A 160 17.38 -6.87 -18.74
C ASP A 160 17.76 -6.89 -17.24
N SER A 161 16.75 -7.16 -16.39
CA SER A 161 16.93 -7.22 -14.94
C SER A 161 15.93 -8.17 -14.29
N GLU A 162 16.38 -8.94 -13.30
CA GLU A 162 15.51 -9.78 -12.47
C GLU A 162 14.46 -8.97 -11.69
N ARG A 163 14.74 -7.69 -11.44
CA ARG A 163 13.82 -6.74 -10.81
C ARG A 163 12.69 -6.26 -11.72
N VAL A 164 12.75 -6.60 -13.01
CA VAL A 164 11.73 -6.32 -14.03
C VAL A 164 11.30 -7.65 -14.66
N PRO A 165 10.48 -8.46 -13.97
CA PRO A 165 10.15 -9.79 -14.44
C PRO A 165 9.43 -9.75 -15.79
N ALA A 166 9.90 -10.57 -16.73
CA ALA A 166 9.28 -10.69 -18.06
C ALA A 166 7.79 -11.07 -17.99
N ALA A 167 7.35 -11.76 -16.94
CA ALA A 167 5.95 -12.09 -16.72
C ALA A 167 5.05 -10.84 -16.64
N LEU A 168 5.51 -9.77 -15.98
CA LEU A 168 4.74 -8.52 -15.88
C LEU A 168 4.79 -7.72 -17.19
N THR A 169 5.82 -7.91 -18.00
CA THR A 169 6.07 -7.16 -19.23
C THR A 169 5.90 -8.01 -20.51
N ARG A 170 5.13 -9.10 -20.54
CA ARG A 170 4.90 -9.93 -21.74
C ARG A 170 3.55 -9.67 -22.42
N GLU A 171 3.44 -9.34 -23.70
CA GLU A 171 2.14 -9.02 -24.35
C GLU A 171 1.08 -10.12 -24.21
N ASP A 172 1.46 -11.38 -24.46
CA ASP A 172 0.57 -12.52 -24.30
C ASP A 172 0.68 -13.08 -22.87
N VAL A 173 -0.39 -12.91 -22.10
CA VAL A 173 -0.69 -13.83 -20.99
C VAL A 173 -1.17 -15.12 -21.66
N PRO A 174 -0.48 -16.27 -21.50
CA PRO A 174 -0.97 -17.53 -22.05
C PRO A 174 -2.45 -17.72 -21.67
N ALA A 175 -3.30 -18.17 -22.59
CA ALA A 175 -4.70 -18.47 -22.25
C ALA A 175 -4.84 -19.57 -21.17
N ASP A 176 -3.74 -20.30 -20.92
CA ASP A 176 -3.60 -21.31 -19.88
C ASP A 176 -2.91 -20.77 -18.60
N ASP A 177 -2.60 -19.46 -18.53
CA ASP A 177 -2.24 -18.86 -17.24
C ASP A 177 -3.47 -18.99 -16.38
N VAL A 178 -3.26 -19.72 -15.29
CA VAL A 178 -4.21 -20.03 -14.24
C VAL A 178 -5.07 -18.79 -14.06
N GLU A 179 -6.37 -18.87 -14.39
CA GLU A 179 -7.37 -18.10 -13.67
C GLU A 179 -7.09 -18.48 -12.22
N LEU A 180 -6.26 -17.66 -11.57
CA LEU A 180 -6.18 -17.61 -10.15
C LEU A 180 -7.57 -17.10 -9.81
N ASP A 181 -8.46 -18.06 -9.59
CA ASP A 181 -9.78 -17.92 -8.97
C ASP A 181 -9.53 -17.46 -7.53
N ILE A 182 -8.88 -16.31 -7.43
CA ILE A 182 -8.70 -15.54 -6.25
C ILE A 182 -9.97 -14.72 -6.23
N ASP A 183 -10.95 -15.28 -5.53
CA ASP A 183 -12.07 -14.51 -5.06
C ASP A 183 -11.51 -13.36 -4.21
N LEU A 184 -11.37 -12.18 -4.81
CA LEU A 184 -10.92 -10.96 -4.13
C LEU A 184 -11.92 -10.52 -3.05
N SER A 185 -13.16 -11.04 -3.08
CA SER A 185 -14.12 -10.86 -1.99
C SER A 185 -13.84 -11.77 -0.80
N ASP A 186 -12.96 -12.77 -0.97
CA ASP A 186 -12.53 -13.75 0.03
C ASP A 186 -11.00 -13.72 0.30
N LEU A 187 -10.25 -12.80 -0.32
CA LEU A 187 -8.86 -12.43 0.03
C LEU A 187 -8.84 -11.67 1.37
N THR A 188 -9.35 -12.32 2.40
CA THR A 188 -8.83 -12.10 3.74
C THR A 188 -7.41 -12.63 3.72
N PHE A 189 -6.42 -11.73 3.77
CA PHE A 189 -5.13 -12.11 4.34
C PHE A 189 -5.45 -12.63 5.74
N LYS A 190 -5.68 -13.93 5.86
CA LYS A 190 -5.80 -14.59 7.15
C LYS A 190 -4.37 -14.67 7.64
N SER A 191 -3.91 -13.55 8.22
CA SER A 191 -2.74 -13.56 9.08
C SER A 191 -2.84 -14.81 9.96
N ASP A 192 -1.74 -15.55 10.05
CA ASP A 192 -1.64 -16.79 10.82
C ASP A 192 -1.91 -16.54 12.31
N VAL A 193 -1.91 -15.28 12.73
CA VAL A 193 -2.25 -14.79 14.09
C VAL A 193 -3.55 -13.97 14.15
N GLY A 194 -4.03 -13.40 13.05
CA GLY A 194 -5.25 -12.58 13.01
C GLY A 194 -5.04 -11.13 13.48
N LEU A 195 -6.08 -10.48 13.99
CA LEU A 195 -6.00 -9.07 14.40
C LEU A 195 -5.36 -8.93 15.78
N PHE A 196 -4.27 -8.18 15.84
CA PHE A 196 -3.60 -7.80 17.08
C PHE A 196 -3.08 -6.37 17.02
N GLU A 197 -2.82 -5.79 18.19
CA GLU A 197 -2.14 -4.50 18.35
C GLU A 197 -0.98 -4.58 19.33
N LEU A 198 0.08 -3.82 19.07
CA LEU A 198 1.11 -3.50 20.05
C LEU A 198 0.89 -2.08 20.53
N GLU A 199 0.81 -1.92 21.84
CA GLU A 199 0.66 -0.63 22.51
C GLU A 199 1.57 -0.53 23.74
N ARG A 200 1.60 0.65 24.36
CA ARG A 200 2.21 0.84 25.68
C ARG A 200 1.10 1.19 26.66
N ASP A 201 1.12 0.57 27.83
CA ASP A 201 0.23 0.93 28.92
C ASP A 201 0.64 2.29 29.53
N ASP A 202 -0.15 2.82 30.47
CA ASP A 202 0.06 4.12 31.12
C ASP A 202 1.44 4.26 31.81
N ASP A 203 2.04 3.15 32.23
CA ASP A 203 3.37 3.11 32.85
C ASP A 203 4.52 2.83 31.85
N GLY A 204 4.19 2.71 30.55
CA GLY A 204 5.12 2.44 29.47
C GLY A 204 5.40 0.96 29.21
N THR A 205 4.78 0.04 29.96
CA THR A 205 4.94 -1.41 29.74
C THR A 205 4.40 -1.80 28.36
N PRO A 206 5.15 -2.60 27.57
CA PRO A 206 4.65 -3.07 26.28
C PRO A 206 3.47 -4.04 26.48
N VAL A 207 2.44 -3.86 25.67
CA VAL A 207 1.22 -4.67 25.69
C VAL A 207 1.00 -5.25 24.30
N ILE A 208 0.71 -6.56 24.24
CA ILE A 208 0.17 -7.19 23.04
C ILE A 208 -1.33 -7.48 23.23
N ALA A 209 -2.15 -6.88 22.37
CA ALA A 209 -3.60 -6.96 22.44
C ALA A 209 -4.13 -7.86 21.31
N GLY A 210 -4.64 -9.04 21.66
CA GLY A 210 -5.38 -9.90 20.73
C GLY A 210 -6.84 -9.44 20.64
N ARG A 211 -7.33 -9.15 19.42
CA ARG A 211 -8.71 -8.67 19.22
C ARG A 211 -9.62 -9.75 18.64
N ILE A 212 -10.74 -9.99 19.30
CA ILE A 212 -11.79 -10.89 18.82
C ILE A 212 -13.09 -10.12 18.58
N TYR A 213 -13.75 -10.42 17.45
CA TYR A 213 -15.07 -9.90 17.14
C TYR A 213 -16.10 -11.00 17.32
N HIS A 214 -17.13 -10.73 18.11
CA HIS A 214 -18.21 -11.67 18.37
C HIS A 214 -19.56 -11.10 17.90
N PRO A 215 -20.36 -11.84 17.10
CA PRO A 215 -21.61 -11.37 16.52
C PRO A 215 -22.71 -11.09 17.56
N GLY A 216 -22.50 -11.47 18.82
CA GLY A 216 -23.38 -11.14 19.94
C GLY A 216 -24.67 -11.95 20.04
N GLY A 217 -24.84 -12.98 19.21
CA GLY A 217 -26.00 -13.88 19.25
C GLY A 217 -26.04 -14.84 20.44
N ALA A 218 -24.95 -14.93 21.22
CA ALA A 218 -24.79 -15.73 22.42
C ALA A 218 -23.82 -15.03 23.41
N GLU A 219 -23.75 -15.57 24.64
CA GLU A 219 -22.73 -15.25 25.64
C GLU A 219 -21.34 -15.64 25.12
N VAL A 220 -20.33 -14.81 25.40
CA VAL A 220 -18.94 -15.05 24.98
C VAL A 220 -18.19 -15.78 26.08
N THR A 221 -17.55 -16.89 25.73
CA THR A 221 -16.82 -17.80 26.62
C THR A 221 -15.37 -17.97 26.16
N ALA A 222 -14.53 -18.60 26.98
CA ALA A 222 -13.15 -18.94 26.59
C ALA A 222 -13.05 -19.83 25.34
N ALA A 223 -14.08 -20.64 25.06
CA ALA A 223 -14.13 -21.49 23.87
C ALA A 223 -14.33 -20.68 22.57
N ASP A 224 -14.78 -19.43 22.68
CA ASP A 224 -14.96 -18.53 21.54
C ASP A 224 -13.68 -17.79 21.17
N VAL A 225 -12.61 -17.92 21.97
CA VAL A 225 -11.28 -17.42 21.61
C VAL A 225 -10.70 -18.33 20.52
N PRO A 226 -10.41 -17.79 19.33
CA PRO A 226 -10.12 -18.62 18.18
C PRO A 226 -8.76 -19.30 18.29
N GLU A 227 -8.73 -20.57 17.91
CA GLU A 227 -7.49 -21.25 17.52
C GLU A 227 -7.09 -20.80 16.11
N ARG A 228 -5.82 -20.43 15.96
CA ARG A 228 -5.18 -20.04 14.70
C ARG A 228 -4.09 -21.04 14.35
N GLU A 229 -3.48 -20.86 13.18
CA GLU A 229 -2.39 -21.74 12.73
C GLU A 229 -1.18 -21.64 13.67
N ALA A 230 -0.89 -20.45 14.18
CA ALA A 230 0.13 -20.20 15.21
C ALA A 230 -0.33 -20.54 16.65
N GLY A 231 -1.47 -21.23 16.82
CA GLY A 231 -2.02 -21.56 18.13
C GLY A 231 -3.19 -20.68 18.57
N ARG A 232 -3.62 -20.86 19.81
CA ARG A 232 -4.75 -20.09 20.37
C ARG A 232 -4.34 -18.65 20.60
N VAL A 233 -5.19 -17.69 20.25
CA VAL A 233 -4.90 -16.26 20.50
C VAL A 233 -4.42 -16.03 21.94
N LEU A 234 -3.28 -15.33 22.07
CA LEU A 234 -2.54 -15.06 23.32
C LEU A 234 -1.79 -16.25 23.95
N SER A 235 -1.67 -17.39 23.26
CA SER A 235 -0.68 -18.41 23.62
C SER A 235 0.74 -17.95 23.27
N ASP A 236 1.75 -18.57 23.88
CA ASP A 236 3.16 -18.23 23.62
C ASP A 236 3.51 -18.36 22.12
N ASP A 237 3.10 -19.47 21.49
CA ASP A 237 3.28 -19.71 20.05
C ASP A 237 2.63 -18.62 19.17
N TRP A 238 1.49 -18.09 19.61
CA TRP A 238 0.77 -17.05 18.90
C TRP A 238 1.44 -15.68 19.07
N ILE A 239 1.96 -15.39 20.27
CA ILE A 239 2.67 -14.14 20.57
C ILE A 239 3.99 -14.08 19.80
N GLU A 240 4.73 -15.19 19.73
CA GLU A 240 5.96 -15.27 18.95
C GLU A 240 5.69 -14.94 17.47
N ALA A 241 4.69 -15.60 16.87
CA ALA A 241 4.28 -15.32 15.50
C ALA A 241 3.75 -13.89 15.30
N ALA A 242 3.07 -13.31 16.30
CA ALA A 242 2.53 -11.96 16.21
C ALA A 242 3.63 -10.89 16.30
N LEU A 243 4.67 -11.11 17.12
CA LEU A 243 5.85 -10.24 17.18
C LEU A 243 6.71 -10.36 15.91
N ASP A 244 6.79 -11.55 15.32
CA ASP A 244 7.34 -11.76 14.00
C ASP A 244 6.57 -10.95 12.96
N GLU A 245 5.26 -11.08 12.89
CA GLU A 245 4.45 -10.29 11.96
C GLU A 245 4.57 -8.77 12.21
N ALA A 246 4.62 -8.34 13.48
CA ALA A 246 4.78 -6.94 13.86
C ALA A 246 6.09 -6.34 13.35
N SER A 247 7.17 -7.12 13.31
CA SER A 247 8.48 -6.65 12.84
C SER A 247 8.52 -6.32 11.35
N TRP A 248 7.54 -6.78 10.57
CA TRP A 248 7.39 -6.46 9.15
C TRP A 248 6.31 -5.41 8.86
N ARG A 249 5.55 -4.98 9.88
CA ARG A 249 4.44 -4.01 9.73
C ARG A 249 4.94 -2.59 9.95
N ASP A 250 4.84 -1.75 8.91
CA ASP A 250 5.40 -0.39 8.88
C ASP A 250 4.79 0.59 9.91
N HIS A 251 3.65 0.25 10.54
CA HIS A 251 2.99 1.12 11.52
C HIS A 251 3.43 0.91 12.98
N TYR A 252 4.21 -0.14 13.27
CA TYR A 252 4.89 -0.28 14.55
C TYR A 252 6.30 0.26 14.44
N GLY A 253 6.71 1.12 15.37
CA GLY A 253 8.11 1.53 15.44
C GLY A 253 8.98 0.37 15.94
N ASP A 254 10.17 0.19 15.35
CA ASP A 254 11.13 -0.86 15.70
C ASP A 254 11.42 -0.92 17.21
N ASP A 255 11.49 0.23 17.88
CA ASP A 255 11.70 0.32 19.32
C ASP A 255 10.61 -0.41 20.11
N LEU A 256 9.34 -0.25 19.73
CA LEU A 256 8.22 -0.89 20.43
C LEU A 256 8.20 -2.42 20.19
N VAL A 257 8.52 -2.85 18.97
CA VAL A 257 8.60 -4.29 18.66
C VAL A 257 9.74 -4.95 19.42
N ASN A 258 10.91 -4.30 19.48
CA ASN A 258 12.07 -4.80 20.22
C ASN A 258 11.83 -4.82 21.74
N GLU A 259 11.19 -3.78 22.29
CA GLU A 259 10.76 -3.74 23.70
C GLU A 259 9.77 -4.88 24.00
N ALA A 260 8.77 -5.09 23.14
CA ALA A 260 7.79 -6.15 23.31
C ALA A 260 8.42 -7.56 23.22
N ARG A 261 9.41 -7.76 22.34
CA ARG A 261 10.18 -9.01 22.27
C ARG A 261 11.00 -9.25 23.53
N ALA A 262 11.72 -8.25 24.01
CA ALA A 262 12.48 -8.37 25.26
C ALA A 262 11.57 -8.69 26.45
N ALA A 263 10.41 -8.02 26.52
CA ALA A 263 9.41 -8.26 27.54
C ALA A 263 8.77 -9.66 27.42
N PHE A 264 8.64 -10.20 26.20
CA PHE A 264 8.16 -11.56 26.00
C PHE A 264 9.17 -12.59 26.52
N GLU A 265 10.45 -12.39 26.21
CA GLU A 265 11.54 -13.27 26.63
C GLU A 265 11.75 -13.31 28.15
N ASP A 266 11.55 -12.18 28.84
CA ASP A 266 11.69 -12.09 30.30
C ASP A 266 10.39 -12.32 31.08
N GLY A 267 9.27 -12.49 30.36
CA GLY A 267 7.94 -12.76 30.92
C GLY A 267 7.22 -11.53 31.49
N SER A 268 7.66 -10.31 31.16
CA SER A 268 7.01 -9.06 31.56
C SER A 268 6.01 -8.50 30.54
N LEU A 269 5.91 -9.09 29.34
CA LEU A 269 4.96 -8.65 28.32
C LEU A 269 3.51 -8.85 28.78
N VAL A 270 2.73 -7.76 28.80
CA VAL A 270 1.32 -7.80 29.17
C VAL A 270 0.49 -8.35 28.01
N ARG A 271 -0.32 -9.37 28.30
CA ARG A 271 -1.23 -10.03 27.37
C ARG A 271 -2.63 -9.49 27.57
N LYS A 272 -3.14 -8.77 26.59
CA LYS A 272 -4.47 -8.17 26.65
C LYS A 272 -5.43 -8.86 25.68
N LEU A 273 -6.60 -9.27 26.17
CA LEU A 273 -7.69 -9.75 25.32
C LEU A 273 -8.73 -8.64 25.14
N VAL A 274 -8.96 -8.21 23.90
CA VAL A 274 -10.03 -7.26 23.58
C VAL A 274 -11.17 -8.00 22.89
N VAL A 275 -12.33 -8.03 23.52
CA VAL A 275 -13.54 -8.66 22.99
C VAL A 275 -14.51 -7.57 22.54
N VAL A 276 -14.77 -7.51 21.23
CA VAL A 276 -15.74 -6.57 20.65
C VAL A 276 -17.01 -7.34 20.26
N GLN A 277 -18.11 -7.04 20.93
CA GLN A 277 -19.42 -7.61 20.63
C GLN A 277 -20.27 -6.65 19.79
N ASP A 278 -20.78 -7.12 18.66
CA ASP A 278 -21.55 -6.27 17.72
C ASP A 278 -22.90 -5.81 18.29
N ARG A 279 -23.56 -6.67 19.07
CA ARG A 279 -24.87 -6.40 19.65
C ARG A 279 -24.76 -5.72 21.02
N THR A 280 -25.67 -4.78 21.26
CA THR A 280 -25.80 -4.07 22.54
C THR A 280 -26.86 -4.67 23.46
N ASP A 281 -27.68 -5.61 22.98
CA ASP A 281 -28.77 -6.24 23.72
C ASP A 281 -28.38 -7.58 24.36
N GLY A 282 -28.51 -7.66 25.69
CA GLY A 282 -28.81 -8.91 26.41
C GLY A 282 -27.70 -9.93 26.69
N SER A 283 -26.61 -9.99 25.93
CA SER A 283 -25.60 -11.05 26.12
C SER A 283 -24.49 -10.65 27.10
N LEU A 284 -24.11 -11.57 28.00
CA LEU A 284 -23.05 -11.39 29.00
C LEU A 284 -21.70 -11.94 28.51
N PHE A 285 -20.64 -11.61 29.23
CA PHE A 285 -19.32 -12.20 29.09
C PHE A 285 -19.14 -13.18 30.24
N ASP A 286 -18.75 -14.41 29.92
CA ASP A 286 -18.62 -15.48 30.91
C ASP A 286 -17.27 -15.36 31.66
N GLU A 287 -17.26 -15.80 32.92
CA GLU A 287 -16.07 -15.75 33.79
C GLU A 287 -14.92 -16.61 33.24
N SER A 288 -15.20 -17.62 32.40
CA SER A 288 -14.16 -18.44 31.76
C SER A 288 -13.14 -17.63 30.96
N LEU A 289 -13.48 -16.44 30.46
CA LEU A 289 -12.51 -15.57 29.78
C LEU A 289 -11.34 -15.16 30.69
N THR A 290 -11.58 -15.06 32.01
CA THR A 290 -10.55 -14.76 33.01
C THR A 290 -9.65 -15.96 33.33
N GLU A 291 -10.02 -17.17 32.89
CA GLU A 291 -9.21 -18.39 33.05
C GLU A 291 -8.16 -18.56 31.92
N LEU A 292 -8.22 -17.72 30.89
CA LEU A 292 -7.21 -17.66 29.83
C LEU A 292 -5.90 -17.07 30.37
N PRO A 293 -4.75 -17.38 29.75
CA PRO A 293 -3.44 -16.85 30.15
C PRO A 293 -3.29 -15.39 29.69
N VAL A 294 -4.15 -14.52 30.21
CA VAL A 294 -4.26 -13.09 29.87
C VAL A 294 -4.14 -12.26 31.13
N ASP A 295 -3.45 -11.14 31.03
CA ASP A 295 -3.18 -10.22 32.15
C ASP A 295 -4.26 -9.14 32.27
N ASP A 296 -4.84 -8.75 31.14
CA ASP A 296 -5.93 -7.77 31.06
C ASP A 296 -6.99 -8.20 30.04
N ILE A 297 -8.25 -7.80 30.30
CA ILE A 297 -9.38 -8.08 29.44
C ILE A 297 -10.23 -6.83 29.27
N GLU A 298 -10.34 -6.38 28.02
CA GLU A 298 -11.19 -5.26 27.64
C GLU A 298 -12.44 -5.75 26.90
N LEU A 299 -13.61 -5.36 27.39
CA LEU A 299 -14.90 -5.86 26.89
C LEU A 299 -15.72 -4.70 26.30
N MET A 300 -15.91 -4.70 24.98
CA MET A 300 -16.61 -3.65 24.24
C MET A 300 -17.93 -4.16 23.65
N LYS A 301 -18.97 -3.30 23.65
CA LYS A 301 -20.27 -3.57 23.01
C LYS A 301 -20.62 -2.49 21.99
N GLY A 302 -21.21 -2.90 20.86
CA GLY A 302 -21.78 -2.00 19.85
C GLY A 302 -20.76 -1.27 18.97
N ALA A 303 -19.53 -1.78 18.85
CA ALA A 303 -18.45 -1.11 18.10
C ALA A 303 -18.14 -1.76 16.73
N GLY A 304 -18.77 -2.90 16.38
CA GLY A 304 -18.57 -3.56 15.09
C GLY A 304 -19.46 -3.00 13.99
N LYS A 305 -18.84 -2.64 12.85
CA LYS A 305 -19.39 -1.91 11.69
C LYS A 305 -19.62 -0.41 11.91
N ARG A 306 -18.53 0.37 11.84
CA ARG A 306 -18.59 1.63 11.08
C ARG A 306 -18.67 1.23 9.59
N GLY A 307 -19.79 1.56 8.95
CA GLY A 307 -20.10 1.13 7.58
C GLY A 307 -19.10 1.67 6.55
N ASN A 308 -18.95 0.86 5.48
CA ASN A 308 -18.17 1.06 4.25
C ASN A 308 -17.96 2.51 3.82
#